data_AF-A0A7K2WE15-F1
#
_entry.id   AF-A0A7K2WE15-F1
#
_cell.length_a   1.000
_cell.length_b   1.000
_cell.length_c   1.000
_cell.angle_alpha   90.00
_cell.angle_beta   90.00
_cell.angle_gamma   90.00
#
_symmetry.space_group_name_H-M   'P 1'
#
loop_
_entity.id
_entity.type
_entity.pdbx_description
1 polymer ?
#
loop_
_entity_poly.entity_id
_entity_poly.type
_entity_poly.pdbx_seq_one_letter_code
_entity_poly.pdbx_strand_id
1 'polypeptide(L)'
;MRPEVQAFIADGPLPDWDGSEDEIDRRYEQLRAISRPVTAEEAQALATCFGPDDCYGVAWTLVHLIETGPGPVPSVTRPASDPDNWHETLWLRWGNE
;
A
#
# COMPACT_ATOMS: atom_id res chain seq x y z
N MET A 1 6.40 11.87 -10.80
CA MET A 1 5.46 11.50 -9.72
C MET A 1 4.42 12.60 -9.50
N ARG A 2 3.13 12.26 -9.38
CA ARG A 2 2.04 13.23 -9.12
C ARG A 2 2.02 13.78 -7.68
N PRO A 3 1.52 15.00 -7.44
CA PRO A 3 1.50 15.61 -6.11
C PRO A 3 0.78 14.78 -5.04
N GLU A 4 -0.33 14.14 -5.40
CA GLU A 4 -1.14 13.32 -4.48
C GLU A 4 -0.37 12.06 -4.03
N VAL A 5 0.39 11.46 -4.96
CA VAL A 5 1.27 10.32 -4.66
C VAL A 5 2.42 10.76 -3.75
N GLN A 6 3.04 11.91 -4.04
CA GLN A 6 4.11 12.46 -3.21
C GLN A 6 3.63 12.78 -1.78
N ALA A 7 2.43 13.37 -1.65
CA ALA A 7 1.83 13.66 -0.36
C ALA A 7 1.58 12.36 0.44
N PHE A 8 1.04 11.32 -0.20
CA PHE A 8 0.80 10.03 0.45
C PHE A 8 2.11 9.38 0.94
N ILE A 9 3.19 9.48 0.16
CA ILE A 9 4.52 8.94 0.53
C ILE A 9 5.16 9.76 1.65
N ALA A 10 5.01 11.08 1.63
CA ALA A 10 5.58 11.97 2.64
C ALA A 10 5.00 11.71 4.05
N ASP A 11 3.76 11.23 4.12
CA ASP A 11 3.13 10.80 5.38
C ASP A 11 3.65 9.45 5.90
N GLY A 12 4.43 8.72 5.08
CA GLY A 12 5.08 7.47 5.47
C GLY A 12 4.18 6.23 5.39
N PRO A 13 4.60 5.14 6.05
CA PRO A 13 3.83 3.91 6.13
C PRO A 13 2.39 4.12 6.63
N LEU A 14 1.48 3.25 6.22
CA LEU A 14 0.16 3.18 6.85
C LEU A 14 0.31 2.93 8.36
N PRO A 15 -0.56 3.53 9.19
CA PRO A 15 -0.57 3.23 10.63
C PRO A 15 -0.98 1.77 10.86
N ASP A 16 -0.80 1.31 12.09
CA ASP A 16 -1.34 0.03 12.56
C ASP A 16 -2.79 0.20 13.04
N TRP A 17 -3.37 -0.89 13.54
CA TRP A 17 -4.68 -0.96 14.18
C TRP A 17 -4.87 -0.04 15.39
N ASP A 18 -3.79 0.46 16.01
CA ASP A 18 -3.83 1.40 17.13
C ASP A 18 -3.85 2.87 16.65
N GLY A 19 -3.78 3.08 15.33
CA GLY A 19 -3.93 4.38 14.69
C GLY A 19 -5.28 5.05 14.98
N SER A 20 -5.29 6.38 15.05
CA SER A 20 -6.54 7.13 15.26
C SER A 20 -7.48 7.01 14.06
N GLU A 21 -8.80 6.98 14.30
CA GLU A 21 -9.81 6.97 13.23
C GLU A 21 -9.61 8.13 12.24
N ASP A 22 -9.33 9.34 12.74
CA ASP A 22 -9.02 10.52 11.92
C ASP A 22 -7.80 10.31 11.00
N GLU A 23 -6.79 9.60 11.49
CA GLU A 23 -5.62 9.27 10.69
C GLU A 23 -5.96 8.24 9.62
N ILE A 24 -6.67 7.17 9.98
CA ILE A 24 -7.09 6.10 9.05
C ILE A 24 -7.94 6.70 7.92
N ASP A 25 -8.94 7.52 8.25
CA ASP A 25 -9.80 8.21 7.30
C ASP A 25 -9.00 9.13 6.37
N ARG A 26 -8.05 9.89 6.93
CA ARG A 26 -7.15 10.74 6.15
C ARG A 26 -6.31 9.93 5.16
N ARG A 27 -5.72 8.80 5.58
CA ARG A 27 -4.92 7.93 4.71
C ARG A 27 -5.79 7.33 3.59
N TYR A 28 -7.01 6.93 3.92
CA TYR A 28 -7.97 6.40 2.95
C TYR A 28 -8.34 7.43 1.88
N GLU A 29 -8.67 8.66 2.28
CA GLU A 29 -9.02 9.73 1.35
C GLU A 29 -7.83 10.16 0.46
N GLN A 30 -6.60 10.14 0.99
CA GLN A 30 -5.40 10.36 0.16
C GLN A 30 -5.25 9.30 -0.94
N LEU A 31 -5.50 8.01 -0.64
CA LEU A 31 -5.48 6.97 -1.66
C LEU A 31 -6.54 7.19 -2.74
N ARG A 32 -7.74 7.61 -2.34
CA ARG A 32 -8.85 7.89 -3.27
C ARG A 32 -8.60 9.09 -4.17
N ALA A 33 -7.79 10.05 -3.71
CA ALA A 33 -7.38 11.20 -4.51
C ALA A 33 -6.40 10.83 -5.64
N ILE A 34 -5.68 9.72 -5.53
CA ILE A 34 -4.73 9.28 -6.56
C ILE A 34 -5.50 8.65 -7.73
N SER A 35 -5.50 9.32 -8.88
CA SER A 35 -6.13 8.79 -10.10
C SER A 35 -5.47 7.50 -10.58
N ARG A 36 -6.27 6.58 -11.13
CA ARG A 36 -5.82 5.34 -11.79
C ARG A 36 -5.70 5.56 -13.32
N PRO A 37 -4.80 4.86 -14.02
CA PRO A 37 -3.76 3.99 -13.48
C PRO A 37 -2.60 4.79 -12.86
N VAL A 38 -1.87 4.18 -11.92
CA VAL A 38 -0.58 4.70 -11.47
C VAL A 38 0.51 4.42 -12.50
N THR A 39 1.62 5.15 -12.48
CA THR A 39 2.80 4.78 -13.28
C THR A 39 3.59 3.66 -12.59
N ALA A 40 4.48 2.98 -13.31
CA ALA A 40 5.37 1.98 -12.71
C ALA A 40 6.27 2.58 -11.61
N GLU A 41 6.74 3.81 -11.80
CA GLU A 41 7.50 4.55 -10.78
C GLU A 41 6.67 4.81 -9.52
N GLU A 42 5.41 5.23 -9.69
CA GLU A 42 4.48 5.47 -8.59
C GLU A 42 4.14 4.18 -7.85
N ALA A 43 3.91 3.08 -8.58
CA ALA A 43 3.66 1.76 -8.00
C ALA A 43 4.80 1.31 -7.08
N GLN A 44 6.05 1.44 -7.54
CA GLN A 44 7.23 1.09 -6.74
C GLN A 44 7.36 1.95 -5.48
N ALA A 45 7.13 3.26 -5.60
CA ALA A 45 7.21 4.16 -4.46
C ALA A 45 6.08 3.89 -3.43
N LEU A 46 4.85 3.68 -3.91
CA LEU A 46 3.69 3.36 -3.08
C LEU A 46 3.85 2.03 -2.32
N ALA A 47 4.53 1.04 -2.90
CA ALA A 47 4.81 -0.23 -2.23
C ALA A 47 5.71 -0.10 -0.98
N THR A 48 6.37 1.04 -0.79
CA THR A 48 7.15 1.31 0.43
C THR A 48 6.31 1.83 1.59
N CYS A 49 5.03 2.14 1.34
CA CYS A 49 4.13 2.76 2.31
C CYS A 49 3.23 1.75 3.05
N PHE A 50 3.49 0.45 2.92
CA PHE A 50 2.79 -0.54 3.72
C PHE A 50 3.15 -0.42 5.20
N GLY A 51 2.12 -0.51 6.04
CA GLY A 51 2.23 -0.49 7.51
C GLY A 51 2.55 -1.87 8.08
N PRO A 52 2.49 -2.04 9.41
CA PRO A 52 2.74 -3.34 10.04
C PRO A 52 1.55 -4.32 9.92
N ASP A 53 0.31 -3.81 9.77
CA ASP A 53 -0.91 -4.60 9.56
C ASP A 53 -1.70 -4.14 8.31
N ASP A 54 -2.90 -4.69 8.10
CA ASP A 54 -3.74 -4.33 6.96
C ASP A 54 -4.48 -2.99 7.12
N CYS A 55 -4.33 -2.32 8.28
CA CYS A 55 -4.90 -1.04 8.67
C CYS A 55 -6.40 -0.99 8.35
N TYR A 56 -7.18 -1.93 8.90
CA TYR A 56 -8.63 -2.04 8.65
C TYR A 56 -9.00 -2.14 7.16
N GLY A 57 -8.10 -2.72 6.35
CA GLY A 57 -8.28 -2.86 4.90
C GLY A 57 -7.79 -1.67 4.05
N VAL A 58 -7.25 -0.60 4.65
CA VAL A 58 -6.61 0.49 3.89
C VAL A 58 -5.40 -0.03 3.10
N ALA A 59 -4.65 -0.98 3.65
CA ALA A 59 -3.55 -1.63 2.93
C ALA A 59 -4.04 -2.30 1.63
N TRP A 60 -5.22 -2.93 1.64
CA TRP A 60 -5.81 -3.52 0.44
C TRP A 60 -6.21 -2.48 -0.60
N THR A 61 -6.64 -1.29 -0.17
CA THR A 61 -6.90 -0.18 -1.09
C THR A 61 -5.61 0.25 -1.80
N LEU A 62 -4.50 0.32 -1.07
CA LEU A 62 -3.18 0.60 -1.62
C LEU A 62 -2.71 -0.50 -2.59
N VAL A 63 -2.87 -1.78 -2.24
CA VAL A 63 -2.57 -2.92 -3.14
C VAL A 63 -3.32 -2.76 -4.48
N HIS A 64 -4.64 -2.58 -4.43
CA HIS A 64 -5.45 -2.47 -5.64
C HIS A 64 -5.13 -1.21 -6.46
N LEU A 65 -4.67 -0.13 -5.82
CA LEU A 65 -4.19 1.05 -6.52
C LEU A 65 -2.90 0.74 -7.29
N ILE A 66 -1.91 0.12 -6.65
CA ILE A 66 -0.64 -0.30 -7.24
C ILE A 66 -0.85 -1.22 -8.44
N GLU A 67 -1.78 -2.17 -8.34
CA GLU A 67 -2.12 -3.13 -9.40
C GLU A 67 -2.76 -2.50 -10.65
N THR A 68 -3.10 -1.21 -10.62
CA THR A 68 -3.50 -0.51 -11.85
C THR A 68 -2.33 -0.07 -12.71
N GLY A 69 -1.12 -0.08 -12.16
CA GLY A 69 0.08 0.33 -12.87
C GLY A 69 0.45 -0.62 -14.00
N PRO A 70 1.14 -0.12 -15.04
CA PRO A 70 1.66 -0.97 -16.10
C PRO A 70 2.88 -1.76 -15.62
N GLY A 71 3.01 -3.00 -16.09
CA GLY A 71 4.17 -3.85 -15.79
C GLY A 71 3.97 -4.75 -14.57
N PRO A 72 5.03 -5.44 -14.13
CA PRO A 72 4.95 -6.34 -12.98
C PRO A 72 4.69 -5.55 -11.70
N VAL A 73 4.01 -6.19 -10.76
CA VAL A 73 3.83 -5.65 -9.42
C VAL A 73 5.19 -5.50 -8.70
N PRO A 74 5.34 -4.51 -7.81
CA PRO A 74 6.56 -4.35 -7.01
C PRO A 74 6.89 -5.60 -6.20
N SER A 75 8.19 -5.92 -6.09
CA SER A 75 8.63 -7.01 -5.22
C SER A 75 8.54 -6.58 -3.75
N VAL A 76 7.86 -7.39 -2.95
CA VAL A 76 7.80 -7.22 -1.48
C VAL A 76 8.68 -8.27 -0.80
N THR A 77 9.24 -7.90 0.35
CA THR A 77 10.06 -8.82 1.13
C THR A 77 9.16 -9.83 1.82
N ARG A 78 9.56 -11.11 1.79
CA ARG A 78 8.84 -12.16 2.51
C ARG A 78 8.89 -11.88 4.02
N PRO A 79 7.74 -11.78 4.71
CA PRO A 79 7.74 -11.59 6.16
C PRO A 79 8.24 -12.84 6.89
N ALA A 80 8.67 -12.68 8.14
CA ALA A 80 8.88 -13.80 9.05
C ALA A 80 7.53 -14.52 9.29
N SER A 81 7.54 -15.85 9.36
CA SER A 81 6.33 -16.66 9.45
C SER A 81 5.48 -16.30 10.68
N ASP A 82 4.26 -15.86 10.43
CA ASP A 82 3.21 -15.60 11.42
C ASP A 82 1.86 -15.95 10.75
N PRO A 83 1.06 -16.86 11.34
CA PRO A 83 -0.12 -17.45 10.69
C PRO A 83 -1.26 -16.47 10.34
N ASP A 84 -1.30 -15.27 10.93
CA ASP A 84 -2.33 -14.26 10.66
C ASP A 84 -1.79 -13.03 9.90
N ASN A 85 -0.59 -13.16 9.29
CA ASN A 85 0.11 -12.01 8.75
C ASN A 85 -0.33 -11.67 7.32
N TRP A 86 -1.05 -10.56 7.18
CA TRP A 86 -1.46 -9.99 5.90
C TRP A 86 -0.26 -9.78 4.94
N HIS A 87 0.97 -9.54 5.44
CA HIS A 87 2.17 -9.43 4.60
C HIS A 87 2.50 -10.75 3.90
N GLU A 88 2.18 -11.90 4.49
CA GLU A 88 2.38 -13.19 3.82
C GLU A 88 1.37 -13.34 2.69
N THR A 89 0.14 -12.87 2.90
CA THR A 89 -0.89 -12.80 1.86
C THR A 89 -0.46 -11.88 0.71
N LEU A 90 0.09 -10.70 1.03
CA LEU A 90 0.63 -9.78 0.02
C LEU A 90 1.80 -10.40 -0.75
N TRP A 91 2.75 -11.01 -0.04
CA TRP A 91 3.90 -11.67 -0.65
C TRP A 91 3.48 -12.83 -1.55
N LEU A 92 2.50 -13.65 -1.16
CA LEU A 92 1.96 -14.72 -2.01
C LEU A 92 1.26 -14.18 -3.25
N ARG A 93 0.60 -13.02 -3.16
CA ARG A 93 -0.10 -12.38 -4.27
C ARG A 93 0.87 -11.79 -5.30
N TRP A 94 1.96 -11.17 -4.84
CA TRP A 94 2.95 -10.53 -5.71
C TRP A 94 4.17 -11.40 -6.05
N GLY A 95 4.39 -12.50 -5.32
CA GLY A 95 5.56 -13.38 -5.45
C GLY A 95 5.39 -14.57 -6.39
N ASN A 96 4.32 -14.61 -7.20
CA ASN A 96 3.99 -15.75 -8.08
C ASN A 96 3.97 -15.43 -9.59
N GLU A 97 4.75 -14.44 -10.05
CA GLU A 97 4.97 -14.22 -11.49
C GLU A 97 6.35 -14.70 -11.98
#